data_AF-A0A968MRL3-F1
#
_entry.id   AF-A0A968MRL3-F1
#
_cell.length_a   1.000
_cell.length_b   1.000
_cell.length_c   1.000
_cell.angle_alpha   90.00
_cell.angle_beta   90.00
_cell.angle_gamma   90.00
#
_symmetry.space_group_name_H-M   'P 1'
#
loop_
_entity.id
_entity.type
_entity.pdbx_description
1 polymer ?
#
loop_
_entity_poly.entity_id
_entity_poly.type
_entity_poly.pdbx_seq_one_letter_code
_entity_poly.pdbx_strand_id
1 'polypeptide(L)'
;MRILISLTIAGMVLISGCELLEDNGSNNSDIAEGLKTALEVGTDSSVFKTSLSDGFYKDAAIKILLPDEAKVIVDNIGSIPMGNQLLENVILRINRSAEDAAKSATPIFKNAIRNMSNQRCSFDTQRSEPRK
;
A
#
# COMPACT_ATOMS: atom_id res chain seq x y z
N MET A 1 -15.08 37.18 -17.63
CA MET A 1 -15.76 36.28 -18.59
C MET A 1 -15.04 34.93 -18.78
N ARG A 2 -13.69 34.87 -18.79
CA ARG A 2 -12.93 33.61 -18.94
C ARG A 2 -13.06 32.62 -17.76
N ILE A 3 -13.24 33.11 -16.53
CA ILE A 3 -13.44 32.27 -15.33
C ILE A 3 -14.83 31.61 -15.31
N LEU A 4 -15.86 32.28 -15.85
CA LEU A 4 -17.23 31.75 -15.89
C LEU A 4 -17.37 30.60 -16.90
N ILE A 5 -16.59 30.58 -17.99
CA ILE A 5 -16.59 29.51 -19.00
C ILE A 5 -15.88 28.24 -18.48
N SER A 6 -14.89 28.38 -17.59
CA SER A 6 -14.20 27.24 -16.99
C SER A 6 -15.05 26.49 -15.96
N LEU A 7 -15.95 27.19 -15.27
CA LEU A 7 -16.80 26.62 -14.22
C LEU A 7 -17.96 25.79 -14.80
N THR A 8 -18.47 26.17 -15.97
CA THR A 8 -19.54 25.44 -16.67
C THR A 8 -19.07 24.13 -17.30
N ILE A 9 -17.83 24.08 -17.80
CA ILE A 9 -17.24 22.86 -18.37
C ILE A 9 -16.98 21.81 -17.27
N ALA A 10 -16.51 22.24 -16.10
CA ALA A 10 -16.31 21.35 -14.95
C ALA A 10 -17.64 20.78 -14.42
N GLY A 11 -18.72 21.58 -14.44
CA GLY A 11 -20.06 21.13 -14.03
C GLY A 11 -20.70 20.11 -14.98
N MET A 12 -20.45 20.24 -16.29
CA MET A 12 -21.01 19.32 -17.29
C MET A 12 -20.33 17.93 -17.29
N VAL A 13 -19.05 17.87 -16.90
CA VAL A 13 -18.30 16.61 -16.76
C VAL A 13 -18.81 15.75 -15.59
N LEU A 14 -19.40 16.37 -14.55
CA LEU A 14 -19.93 15.65 -13.39
C LEU A 14 -21.26 14.94 -13.65
N ILE A 15 -22.04 15.38 -14.64
CA ILE A 15 -23.38 14.83 -14.90
C ILE A 15 -23.33 13.68 -15.93
N SER A 16 -22.41 13.71 -16.90
CA SER A 16 -22.22 12.60 -17.85
C SER A 16 -21.36 11.44 -17.34
N GLY A 17 -20.81 11.52 -16.12
CA GLY A 17 -19.99 10.44 -15.55
C GLY A 17 -20.79 9.25 -15.00
N CYS A 18 -22.09 9.44 -14.73
CA CYS A 18 -22.92 8.43 -14.05
C CYS A 18 -23.70 7.53 -15.00
N GLU A 19 -23.69 7.81 -16.31
CA GLU A 19 -24.46 7.05 -17.31
C GLU A 19 -23.67 5.88 -17.93
N LEU A 20 -22.50 5.56 -17.37
CA LEU A 20 -21.67 4.40 -17.74
C LEU A 20 -21.78 3.22 -16.78
N LEU A 21 -22.63 3.31 -15.75
CA LEU A 21 -22.90 2.20 -14.83
C LEU A 21 -24.37 1.77 -14.95
N GLU A 22 -24.80 1.45 -16.17
CA GLU A 22 -25.95 0.57 -16.32
C GLU A 22 -25.55 -0.81 -15.75
N ASP A 23 -26.03 -1.07 -14.53
CA ASP A 23 -26.01 -2.34 -13.82
C ASP A 23 -26.82 -3.38 -14.59
N ASN A 24 -26.27 -3.82 -15.72
CA ASN A 24 -26.77 -4.93 -16.52
C ASN A 24 -26.26 -6.23 -15.89
N GLY A 25 -26.88 -6.64 -14.78
CA GLY A 25 -26.80 -8.00 -14.25
C GLY A 25 -25.40 -8.60 -14.21
N SER A 26 -24.49 -8.02 -13.42
CA SER A 26 -23.18 -8.61 -13.24
C SER A 26 -23.31 -9.87 -12.38
N ASN A 27 -22.95 -11.02 -12.95
CA ASN A 27 -22.90 -12.27 -12.21
C ASN A 27 -21.91 -12.09 -11.04
N ASN A 28 -22.27 -12.52 -9.82
CA ASN A 28 -21.39 -12.40 -8.64
C ASN A 28 -19.97 -12.97 -8.88
N SER A 29 -19.81 -13.89 -9.83
CA SER A 29 -18.53 -14.42 -10.30
C SER A 29 -17.65 -13.35 -10.94
N ASP A 30 -18.22 -12.52 -11.81
CA ASP A 30 -17.51 -11.56 -12.65
C ASP A 30 -17.01 -10.40 -11.79
N ILE A 31 -17.80 -9.99 -10.79
CA ILE A 31 -17.40 -9.02 -9.76
C ILE A 31 -16.24 -9.58 -8.93
N ALA A 32 -16.34 -10.84 -8.48
CA ALA A 32 -15.30 -11.47 -7.66
C ALA A 32 -13.98 -11.65 -8.43
N GLU A 33 -14.06 -11.96 -9.73
CA GLU A 33 -12.90 -12.06 -10.60
C GLU A 33 -12.27 -10.68 -10.86
N GLY A 34 -13.08 -9.67 -11.18
CA GLY A 34 -12.61 -8.29 -11.38
C GLY A 34 -11.89 -7.73 -10.15
N LEU A 35 -12.41 -7.99 -8.95
CA LEU A 35 -11.76 -7.60 -7.69
C LEU A 35 -10.42 -8.31 -7.48
N LYS A 36 -10.32 -9.60 -7.82
CA LYS A 36 -9.05 -10.34 -7.73
C LYS A 36 -8.01 -9.79 -8.70
N THR A 37 -8.40 -9.54 -9.94
CA THR A 37 -7.50 -8.95 -10.94
C THR A 37 -7.03 -7.56 -10.52
N ALA A 38 -7.94 -6.70 -10.04
CA ALA A 38 -7.59 -5.37 -9.55
C ALA A 38 -6.61 -5.45 -8.36
N LEU A 39 -6.80 -6.39 -7.44
CA LEU A 39 -5.92 -6.61 -6.29
C LEU A 39 -4.55 -7.17 -6.70
N GLU A 40 -4.51 -8.09 -7.67
CA GLU A 40 -3.25 -8.62 -8.22
C GLU A 40 -2.43 -7.50 -8.86
N VAL A 41 -3.06 -6.69 -9.73
CA VAL A 41 -2.39 -5.54 -10.38
C VAL A 41 -1.96 -4.48 -9.37
N GLY A 42 -2.83 -4.13 -8.41
CA GLY A 42 -2.55 -3.13 -7.40
C GLY A 42 -1.40 -3.53 -6.48
N THR A 43 -1.37 -4.81 -6.09
CA THR A 43 -0.30 -5.36 -5.25
C THR A 43 1.00 -5.48 -6.02
N ASP A 44 0.96 -5.98 -7.26
CA ASP A 44 2.14 -6.06 -8.14
C ASP A 44 2.76 -4.68 -8.35
N SER A 45 1.95 -3.65 -8.62
CA SER A 45 2.44 -2.28 -8.79
C SER A 45 3.06 -1.72 -7.52
N SER A 46 2.42 -1.95 -6.36
CA SER A 46 2.89 -1.46 -5.06
C SER A 46 4.21 -2.12 -4.66
N VAL A 47 4.27 -3.45 -4.79
CA VAL A 47 5.48 -4.22 -4.47
C VAL A 47 6.60 -3.86 -5.44
N PHE A 48 6.30 -3.72 -6.74
CA PHE A 48 7.29 -3.28 -7.71
C PHE A 48 7.91 -1.94 -7.32
N LYS A 49 7.09 -0.90 -7.08
CA LYS A 49 7.57 0.44 -6.70
C LYS A 49 8.45 0.42 -5.45
N THR A 50 8.02 -0.30 -4.42
CA THR A 50 8.72 -0.36 -3.12
C THR A 50 9.95 -1.25 -3.15
N SER A 51 10.04 -2.19 -4.10
CA SER A 51 11.19 -3.07 -4.28
C SER A 51 12.35 -2.46 -5.06
N LEU A 52 12.11 -1.33 -5.74
CA LEU A 52 13.15 -0.60 -6.48
C LEU A 52 14.16 0.03 -5.52
N SER A 53 15.36 0.29 -6.03
CA SER A 53 16.34 1.07 -5.27
C SER A 53 15.77 2.43 -4.90
N ASP A 54 15.90 2.78 -3.63
CA ASP A 54 15.35 3.99 -3.02
C ASP A 54 13.82 4.04 -2.97
N GLY A 55 13.14 2.92 -3.24
CA GLY A 55 11.69 2.78 -3.15
C GLY A 55 11.16 2.99 -1.72
N PHE A 56 11.96 2.66 -0.71
CA PHE A 56 11.69 3.04 0.69
C PHE A 56 12.49 4.27 1.10
N TYR A 57 13.80 4.29 0.80
CA TYR A 57 14.70 5.28 1.40
C TYR A 57 14.42 6.74 0.98
N LYS A 58 13.96 6.98 -0.25
CA LYS A 58 13.65 8.33 -0.77
C LYS A 58 12.18 8.73 -0.67
N ASP A 59 11.29 7.78 -0.37
CA ASP A 59 9.87 8.09 -0.20
C ASP A 59 9.60 8.50 1.24
N ALA A 60 9.39 9.80 1.48
CA ALA A 60 9.15 10.33 2.82
C ALA A 60 7.91 9.75 3.52
N ALA A 61 6.95 9.20 2.77
CA ALA A 61 5.73 8.62 3.35
C ALA A 61 5.97 7.22 3.92
N ILE A 62 6.95 6.48 3.40
CA ILE A 62 7.21 5.08 3.79
C ILE A 62 8.66 4.79 4.22
N LYS A 63 9.53 5.81 4.22
CA LYS A 63 10.90 5.70 4.71
C LYS A 63 10.90 5.23 6.16
N ILE A 64 11.63 4.15 6.42
CA ILE A 64 11.80 3.60 7.75
C ILE A 64 12.80 4.48 8.50
N LEU A 65 12.32 5.11 9.57
CA LEU A 65 13.13 5.85 10.52
C LEU A 65 13.47 4.98 11.72
N LEU A 66 14.44 5.44 12.51
CA LEU A 66 14.74 4.80 13.78
C LEU A 66 13.60 5.03 14.77
N PRO A 67 13.32 4.03 15.63
CA PRO A 67 12.23 4.15 16.60
C PRO A 67 12.66 5.04 17.79
N ASP A 68 11.69 5.48 18.59
CA ASP A 68 11.94 6.44 19.69
C ASP A 68 12.90 5.90 20.76
N GLU A 69 12.99 4.59 20.93
CA GLU A 69 13.95 3.96 21.85
C GLU A 69 15.40 4.21 21.44
N ALA A 70 15.66 4.44 20.15
CA ALA A 70 16.98 4.78 19.63
C ALA A 70 17.33 6.26 19.81
N LYS A 71 16.40 7.11 20.30
CA LYS A 71 16.60 8.55 20.45
C LYS A 71 17.81 8.89 21.31
N VAL A 72 18.05 8.16 22.39
CA VAL A 72 19.24 8.37 23.25
C VAL A 72 20.52 8.19 22.45
N ILE A 73 20.57 7.21 21.54
CA ILE A 73 21.73 6.99 20.68
C ILE A 73 21.86 8.15 19.71
N VAL A 74 20.78 8.54 19.03
CA VAL A 74 20.75 9.66 18.08
C VAL A 74 21.24 10.96 18.72
N ASP A 75 20.76 11.27 19.93
CA ASP A 75 21.08 12.51 20.63
C ASP A 75 22.56 12.55 21.10
N ASN A 76 23.17 11.39 21.38
CA ASN A 76 24.56 11.28 21.88
C ASN A 76 25.59 10.92 20.79
N ILE A 77 25.16 10.50 19.59
CA ILE A 77 26.05 10.02 18.52
C ILE A 77 27.02 11.10 18.02
N GLY A 78 26.67 12.38 18.19
CA GLY A 78 27.49 13.52 17.77
C GLY A 78 28.84 13.64 18.48
N SER A 79 28.99 13.01 19.65
CA SER A 79 30.28 12.96 20.38
C SER A 79 31.27 11.96 19.76
N ILE A 80 30.82 11.08 18.88
CA ILE A 80 31.65 10.12 18.17
C ILE A 80 32.05 10.74 16.82
N PRO A 81 33.36 10.83 16.50
CA PRO A 81 33.80 11.21 15.17
C PRO A 81 33.14 10.32 14.11
N MET A 82 32.51 10.92 13.09
CA MET A 82 31.73 10.23 12.04
C MET A 82 30.43 9.55 12.52
N GLY A 83 29.98 9.78 13.76
CA GLY A 83 28.77 9.18 14.32
C GLY A 83 27.50 9.41 13.49
N ASN A 84 27.31 10.64 13.00
CA ASN A 84 26.18 10.97 12.11
C ASN A 84 26.21 10.17 10.81
N GLN A 85 27.39 9.93 10.24
CA GLN A 85 27.51 9.13 9.02
C GLN A 85 27.18 7.66 9.27
N LEU A 86 27.54 7.12 10.44
CA LEU A 86 27.14 5.77 10.84
C LEU A 86 25.61 5.67 10.99
N LEU A 87 24.98 6.68 11.59
CA LEU A 87 23.53 6.74 11.75
C LEU A 87 22.80 6.72 10.40
N GLU A 88 23.23 7.57 9.46
CA GLU A 88 22.67 7.59 8.11
C GLU A 88 22.87 6.25 7.38
N ASN A 89 24.02 5.59 7.56
CA ASN A 89 24.25 4.26 7.01
C ASN A 89 23.32 3.19 7.60
N VAL A 90 22.98 3.28 8.89
CA VAL A 90 22.03 2.36 9.53
C VAL A 90 20.64 2.57 8.92
N ILE A 91 20.17 3.82 8.83
CA ILE A 91 18.88 4.14 8.21
C ILE A 91 18.85 3.63 6.77
N LEU A 92 19.89 3.90 5.99
CA LEU A 92 20.00 3.43 4.60
C LEU A 92 19.94 1.89 4.53
N ARG A 93 20.66 1.18 5.39
CA ARG A 93 20.68 -0.29 5.40
C ARG A 93 19.32 -0.89 5.76
N ILE A 94 18.62 -0.34 6.75
CA ILE A 94 17.27 -0.79 7.13
C ILE A 94 16.31 -0.63 5.96
N ASN A 95 16.32 0.54 5.31
CA ASN A 95 15.46 0.79 4.15
C ASN A 95 15.84 -0.12 2.97
N ARG A 96 17.13 -0.36 2.72
CA ARG A 96 17.57 -1.30 1.68
C ARG A 96 17.11 -2.73 1.98
N SER A 97 17.15 -3.15 3.24
CA SER A 97 16.60 -4.44 3.66
C SER A 97 15.07 -4.52 3.44
N ALA A 98 14.34 -3.42 3.64
CA ALA A 98 12.91 -3.37 3.34
C ALA A 98 12.62 -3.46 1.83
N GLU A 99 13.42 -2.80 1.00
CA GLU A 99 13.36 -2.93 -0.47
C GLU A 99 13.63 -4.38 -0.92
N ASP A 100 14.62 -5.04 -0.32
CA ASP A 100 14.91 -6.45 -0.59
C ASP A 100 13.79 -7.38 -0.13
N ALA A 101 13.20 -7.13 1.03
CA ALA A 101 12.04 -7.87 1.52
C ALA A 101 10.82 -7.70 0.61
N ALA A 102 10.59 -6.48 0.10
CA ALA A 102 9.51 -6.20 -0.85
C ALA A 102 9.64 -7.07 -2.11
N LYS A 103 10.86 -7.30 -2.64
CA LYS A 103 11.08 -8.21 -3.79
C LYS A 103 10.54 -9.62 -3.55
N SER A 104 10.65 -10.11 -2.31
CA SER A 104 10.15 -11.44 -1.93
C SER A 104 8.64 -11.50 -1.72
N ALA A 105 7.95 -10.35 -1.62
CA ALA A 105 6.54 -10.29 -1.29
C ALA A 105 5.61 -10.61 -2.48
N THR A 106 6.04 -10.37 -3.72
CA THR A 106 5.24 -10.61 -4.94
C THR A 106 4.62 -12.02 -5.00
N PRO A 107 5.39 -13.13 -4.89
CA PRO A 107 4.81 -14.46 -4.96
C PRO A 107 3.86 -14.77 -3.79
N ILE A 108 4.11 -14.19 -2.61
CA ILE A 108 3.27 -14.39 -1.42
C ILE A 108 1.88 -13.81 -1.68
N PHE A 109 1.82 -12.56 -2.17
CA PHE A 109 0.56 -11.90 -2.47
C PHE A 109 -0.19 -12.55 -3.63
N LYS A 110 0.50 -12.91 -4.73
CA LYS A 110 -0.15 -13.64 -5.84
C LYS A 110 -0.77 -14.95 -5.38
N ASN A 111 -0.06 -15.71 -4.56
CA ASN A 111 -0.58 -16.95 -4.00
C ASN A 111 -1.78 -16.69 -3.07
N ALA A 112 -1.71 -15.66 -2.22
CA ALA A 112 -2.83 -15.29 -1.34
C ALA A 112 -4.09 -14.91 -2.14
N ILE A 113 -3.96 -14.03 -3.14
CA ILE A 113 -5.07 -13.54 -3.96
C ILE A 113 -5.73 -14.68 -4.74
N ARG A 114 -4.94 -15.60 -5.30
CA ARG A 114 -5.46 -16.78 -6.02
C ARG A 114 -6.23 -17.72 -5.10
N ASN A 115 -5.80 -17.85 -3.84
CA ASN A 115 -6.44 -18.72 -2.84
C ASN A 115 -7.65 -18.07 -2.13
N MET A 116 -7.96 -16.79 -2.38
CA MET A 116 -9.13 -16.12 -1.79
C MET A 116 -10.47 -16.74 -2.24
N SER A 117 -10.52 -17.56 -3.30
CA SER A 117 -11.75 -18.22 -3.80
C SER A 117 -12.44 -19.14 -2.80
N ASN A 118 -11.72 -19.67 -1.80
CA ASN A 118 -12.24 -20.72 -0.92
C ASN A 118 -12.45 -20.27 0.53
N GLN A 119 -12.14 -19.02 0.86
CA GLN A 119 -12.45 -18.46 2.17
C GLN A 119 -13.91 -18.01 2.15
N ARG A 120 -14.81 -18.98 2.37
CA ARG A 120 -16.21 -18.72 2.67
C ARG A 120 -16.24 -17.64 3.74
N CYS A 121 -16.95 -16.55 3.45
CA CYS A 121 -17.24 -15.48 4.41
C CYS A 121 -18.00 -16.10 5.59
N SER A 122 -17.25 -16.63 6.54
CA SER A 122 -17.69 -17.15 7.82
C SER A 122 -16.73 -16.58 8.85
N PHE A 123 -16.56 -15.26 8.80
CA PHE A 123 -15.93 -14.54 9.90
C PHE A 123 -16.92 -14.22 11.03
N ASP A 124 -18.21 -14.59 10.89
CA ASP A 124 -19.27 -14.28 11.87
C ASP A 124 -19.99 -15.51 12.47
N THR A 125 -19.29 -16.58 12.87
CA THR A 125 -19.93 -17.63 13.72
C THR A 125 -19.01 -18.26 14.77
N GLN A 126 -17.98 -17.55 15.23
CA GLN A 126 -17.12 -18.02 16.34
C GLN A 126 -17.15 -17.08 17.56
N ARG A 127 -18.05 -16.08 17.61
CA ARG A 127 -18.21 -15.16 18.77
C ARG A 127 -19.47 -15.44 19.62
N SER A 128 -19.93 -16.69 19.68
CA SER A 128 -21.12 -17.05 20.48
C SER A 128 -20.92 -18.24 21.44
N GLU A 129 -19.69 -18.61 21.80
CA GLU A 129 -19.54 -19.44 23.02
C GLU A 129 -19.67 -18.55 24.27
N PRO A 130 -20.68 -18.77 25.13
CA PRO A 130 -20.71 -18.14 26.44
C PRO A 130 -19.56 -18.73 27.27
N ARG A 131 -18.69 -17.86 27.79
CA ARG A 131 -17.69 -18.25 28.78
C ARG A 131 -18.44 -18.83 30.00
N LYS A 132 -18.30 -20.14 30.21
CA LYS A 132 -18.63 -20.78 31.50
C LYS A 132 -17.58 -20.39 32.53
#